data_AF-A0A540VF00-F1
#
_entry.id   AF-A0A540VF00-F1
#
_cell.length_a   1.000
_cell.length_b   1.000
_cell.length_c   1.000
_cell.angle_alpha   90.00
_cell.angle_beta   90.00
_cell.angle_gamma   90.00
#
_symmetry.space_group_name_H-M   'P 1'
#
loop_
_entity.id
_entity.type
_entity.pdbx_description
1 polymer ?
#
loop_
_entity_poly.entity_id
_entity_poly.type
_entity_poly.pdbx_seq_one_letter_code
_entity_poly.pdbx_strand_id
1 'polypeptide(L)'
;MGTIKITAKRQATIPAEVCDELGIQPGDSVSLTPIIINDQRVWVMAPKTSAKVDWSWIGQAKVNETKSHDIEDIRASIGARLGADKS
;
A
#
# COMPACT_ATOMS: atom_id res chain seq x y z
N MET A 1 -6.71 27.89 10.61
CA MET A 1 -7.93 27.10 10.30
C MET A 1 -7.92 26.83 8.81
N GLY A 2 -7.64 25.60 8.40
CA GLY A 2 -7.60 25.22 6.98
C GLY A 2 -8.99 24.82 6.50
N THR A 3 -9.37 25.26 5.30
CA THR A 3 -10.63 24.85 4.65
C THR A 3 -10.30 23.83 3.56
N ILE A 4 -10.93 22.67 3.60
CA ILE A 4 -10.77 21.61 2.58
C ILE A 4 -12.01 21.61 1.68
N LYS A 5 -11.81 21.65 0.37
CA LYS A 5 -12.89 21.57 -0.62
C LYS A 5 -13.16 20.11 -0.97
N ILE A 6 -14.43 19.70 -0.87
CA ILE A 6 -14.88 18.43 -1.44
C ILE A 6 -15.07 18.59 -2.94
N THR A 7 -14.44 17.71 -3.71
CA THR A 7 -14.56 17.68 -5.18
C THR A 7 -15.78 16.85 -5.61
N ALA A 8 -16.09 16.88 -6.91
CA ALA A 8 -17.27 16.21 -7.49
C ALA A 8 -17.38 14.70 -7.16
N LYS A 9 -16.25 14.02 -6.92
CA LYS A 9 -16.20 12.60 -6.58
C LYS A 9 -16.27 12.31 -5.08
N ARG A 10 -16.67 13.30 -4.26
CA ARG A 10 -16.61 13.23 -2.79
C ARG A 10 -15.19 12.98 -2.27
N GLN A 11 -14.20 13.45 -3.02
CA GLN A 11 -12.79 13.36 -2.65
C GLN A 11 -12.33 14.68 -2.06
N ALA A 12 -11.47 14.61 -1.07
CA ALA A 12 -10.79 15.72 -0.45
C ALA A 12 -9.28 15.48 -0.51
N THR A 13 -8.52 16.53 -0.76
CA THR A 13 -7.07 16.50 -0.62
C THR A 13 -6.72 17.06 0.75
N ILE A 14 -6.01 16.28 1.55
CA ILE A 14 -5.53 16.70 2.86
C ILE A 14 -4.23 17.51 2.64
N PRO A 15 -4.04 18.66 3.31
CA PRO A 15 -2.79 19.41 3.24
C PRO A 15 -1.59 18.56 3.68
N ALA A 16 -0.44 18.74 3.02
CA ALA A 16 0.76 17.94 3.29
C ALA A 16 1.19 17.98 4.76
N GLU A 17 1.18 19.17 5.38
CA GLU A 17 1.49 19.36 6.80
C GLU A 17 0.64 18.48 7.73
N VAL A 18 -0.64 18.29 7.42
CA VAL A 18 -1.55 17.45 8.21
C VAL A 18 -1.27 15.97 7.97
N CYS A 19 -0.91 15.58 6.75
CA CYS A 19 -0.48 14.21 6.47
C CYS A 19 0.80 13.86 7.23
N ASP A 20 1.76 14.78 7.29
CA ASP A 20 3.03 14.60 8.01
C ASP A 20 2.80 14.47 9.52
N GLU A 21 1.97 15.35 10.11
CA GLU A 21 1.60 15.29 11.54
C GLU A 21 0.88 13.99 11.92
N LEU A 22 0.02 13.48 11.03
CA LEU A 22 -0.69 12.22 11.25
C LEU A 22 0.11 10.99 10.84
N GLY A 23 1.29 11.17 10.22
CA GLY A 23 2.11 10.06 9.72
C GLY A 23 1.43 9.22 8.63
N ILE A 24 0.61 9.85 7.77
CA ILE A 24 -0.16 9.19 6.72
C ILE A 24 0.58 9.32 5.39
N GLN A 25 0.73 8.20 4.68
CA GLN A 25 1.33 8.13 3.36
C GLN A 25 0.30 7.80 2.26
N PRO A 26 0.63 8.04 0.97
CA PRO A 26 -0.22 7.62 -0.14
C PRO A 26 -0.49 6.10 -0.08
N GLY A 27 -1.77 5.72 -0.09
CA GLY A 27 -2.21 4.33 0.01
C GLY A 27 -2.66 3.90 1.40
N ASP A 28 -2.38 4.71 2.43
CA ASP A 28 -2.85 4.44 3.78
C ASP A 28 -4.37 4.60 3.89
N SER A 29 -4.94 3.83 4.82
CA SER A 29 -6.32 3.97 5.23
C SER A 29 -6.41 4.82 6.50
N VAL A 30 -7.43 5.66 6.58
CA VAL A 30 -7.77 6.42 7.79
C VAL A 30 -9.12 5.98 8.33
N SER A 31 -9.24 5.87 9.64
CA SER A 31 -10.54 5.69 10.31
C SER A 31 -11.18 7.05 10.57
N LEU A 32 -12.48 7.15 10.30
CA LEU A 32 -13.31 8.28 10.70
C LEU A 32 -14.28 7.82 11.79
N THR A 33 -14.23 8.44 12.95
CA THR A 33 -15.09 8.11 14.08
C THR A 33 -15.79 9.36 14.61
N PRO A 34 -17.12 9.34 14.77
CA PRO A 34 -17.83 10.45 15.37
C PRO A 34 -17.60 10.46 16.89
N ILE A 35 -17.32 11.62 17.45
CA ILE A 35 -17.28 11.85 18.89
C ILE A 35 -18.10 13.10 19.23
N ILE A 36 -18.49 13.24 20.50
CA ILE A 36 -19.14 14.43 21.02
C ILE A 36 -18.10 15.25 21.79
N ILE A 37 -17.89 16.52 21.39
CA ILE A 37 -17.09 17.50 22.14
C ILE A 37 -17.98 18.73 22.36
N ASN A 38 -18.15 19.16 23.61
CA ASN A 38 -18.99 20.32 23.97
C ASN A 38 -20.41 20.25 23.34
N ASP A 39 -21.06 19.10 23.45
CA ASP A 39 -22.36 18.78 22.81
C ASP A 39 -22.42 18.91 21.28
N GLN A 40 -21.27 19.06 20.63
CA GLN A 40 -21.15 19.06 19.18
C GLN A 40 -20.59 17.73 18.68
N ARG A 41 -21.29 17.14 17.72
CA ARG A 41 -20.78 15.96 17.02
C ARG A 41 -19.66 16.39 16.06
N VAL A 42 -18.44 15.96 16.35
CA VAL A 42 -17.27 16.15 15.49
C VAL A 42 -16.79 14.80 14.97
N TRP A 43 -16.08 14.82 13.85
CA TRP A 43 -15.47 13.63 13.27
C TRP A 43 -13.96 13.67 13.51
N VAL A 44 -13.44 12.64 14.16
CA VAL A 44 -11.99 12.46 14.33
C VAL A 44 -11.49 11.53 13.25
N MET A 45 -10.44 11.99 12.57
CA MET A 45 -9.66 11.21 11.64
C MET A 45 -8.44 10.69 12.37
N ALA A 46 -8.19 9.38 12.28
CA ALA A 46 -6.99 8.76 12.80
C ALA A 46 -6.39 7.83 11.74
N PRO A 47 -5.06 7.69 11.67
CA PRO A 47 -4.44 6.65 10.87
C PRO A 47 -5.02 5.31 11.31
N LYS A 48 -5.57 4.55 10.35
CA LYS A 48 -5.86 3.15 10.64
C LYS A 48 -4.48 2.52 10.65
N THR A 49 -3.89 2.35 11.84
CA THR A 49 -2.55 1.78 12.03
C THR A 49 -2.39 0.67 11.01
N SER A 50 -1.58 0.94 9.97
CA SER A 50 -1.45 0.02 8.86
C SER A 50 -1.10 -1.31 9.49
N ALA A 51 -1.85 -2.34 9.09
CA ALA A 51 -1.73 -3.68 9.61
C ALA A 51 -0.26 -3.96 9.89
N LYS A 52 0.08 -4.36 11.14
CA LYS A 52 1.42 -4.81 11.53
C LYS A 52 2.05 -5.43 10.29
N VAL A 53 3.13 -4.83 9.77
CA VAL A 53 3.81 -5.32 8.56
C VAL A 53 3.80 -6.82 8.64
N ASP A 54 3.08 -7.45 7.71
CA ASP A 54 2.88 -8.88 7.77
C ASP A 54 4.22 -9.53 7.42
N TRP A 55 5.01 -9.84 8.46
CA TRP A 55 6.29 -10.51 8.32
C TRP A 55 6.12 -12.02 8.13
N SER A 56 4.89 -12.53 8.01
CA SER A 56 4.65 -13.98 7.88
C SER A 56 5.31 -14.58 6.63
N TRP A 57 5.65 -13.76 5.62
CA TRP A 57 6.37 -14.20 4.42
C TRP A 57 7.88 -14.42 4.65
N ILE A 58 8.49 -13.83 5.69
CA ILE A 58 9.90 -14.08 6.00
C ILE A 58 10.08 -15.57 6.37
N GLY A 59 10.93 -16.26 5.62
CA GLY A 59 11.19 -17.69 5.81
C GLY A 59 10.19 -18.65 5.17
N GLN A 60 9.13 -18.15 4.52
CA GLN A 60 8.18 -18.98 3.76
C GLN A 60 8.60 -19.23 2.31
N ALA A 61 9.69 -18.61 1.85
CA ALA A 61 10.23 -18.84 0.52
C ALA A 61 10.70 -20.30 0.38
N LYS A 62 9.96 -21.10 -0.38
CA LYS A 62 10.36 -22.47 -0.73
C LYS A 62 11.26 -22.42 -1.96
N VAL A 63 12.47 -22.96 -1.83
CA VAL A 63 13.33 -23.21 -2.98
C VAL A 63 12.65 -24.27 -3.86
N ASN A 64 12.54 -23.99 -5.15
CA ASN A 64 12.05 -24.98 -6.09
C ASN A 64 13.21 -25.92 -6.45
N GLU A 65 13.25 -27.08 -5.80
CA GLU A 65 14.33 -28.07 -5.95
C GLU A 65 14.42 -28.65 -7.37
N THR A 66 13.35 -28.52 -8.17
CA THR A 66 13.28 -29.07 -9.53
C THR A 66 13.85 -28.11 -10.58
N LYS A 67 14.18 -26.87 -10.21
CA LYS A 67 14.78 -25.90 -11.13
C LYS A 67 16.30 -25.90 -10.97
N SER A 68 16.99 -26.17 -12.08
CA SER A 68 18.42 -25.90 -12.18
C SER A 68 18.68 -24.40 -12.04
N HIS A 69 19.71 -24.07 -11.26
CA HIS A 69 20.19 -22.70 -11.07
C HIS A 69 21.52 -22.48 -11.81
N ASP A 70 21.90 -23.42 -12.67
CA ASP A 70 23.08 -23.27 -13.51
C ASP A 70 22.84 -22.16 -14.54
N ILE A 71 23.88 -21.35 -14.76
CA ILE A 71 23.78 -20.15 -15.59
C ILE A 71 23.39 -20.47 -17.04
N GLU A 72 23.77 -21.66 -17.51
CA GLU A 72 23.44 -22.15 -18.85
C GLU A 72 21.94 -22.46 -18.98
N ASP A 73 21.34 -23.13 -18.00
CA ASP A 73 19.92 -23.46 -17.96
C ASP A 73 19.04 -22.21 -17.82
N ILE A 74 19.49 -21.23 -17.03
CA ILE A 74 18.82 -19.93 -16.90
C ILE A 74 18.81 -19.20 -18.25
N ARG A 75 19.95 -19.16 -18.95
CA ARG A 75 20.05 -18.52 -20.28
C ARG A 75 19.19 -19.23 -21.31
N ALA A 76 19.19 -20.55 -21.32
CA ALA A 76 18.35 -21.35 -22.21
C ALA A 76 16.86 -21.10 -21.97
N SER A 77 16.42 -21.06 -20.71
CA SER A 77 15.03 -20.78 -20.34
C SER A 77 14.56 -19.39 -20.78
N ILE A 78 15.40 -18.36 -20.58
CA ILE A 78 15.09 -16.99 -21.03
C ILE A 78 15.00 -16.94 -22.56
N GLY A 79 15.96 -17.56 -23.25
CA GLY A 79 15.99 -17.62 -24.71
C GLY A 79 14.74 -18.29 -25.30
N ALA A 80 14.33 -19.43 -24.75
CA ALA A 80 13.13 -20.14 -25.16
C ALA A 80 11.87 -19.28 -25.01
N ARG A 81 11.73 -18.56 -23.89
CA ARG A 81 10.57 -17.69 -23.65
C ARG A 81 10.52 -16.52 -24.63
N LEU A 82 11.67 -15.87 -24.88
CA LEU A 82 11.77 -14.79 -25.85
C LEU A 82 11.53 -15.22 -27.31
N GLY A 83 11.82 -16.48 -27.64
CA GLY A 83 11.52 -17.07 -28.94
C GLY A 83 10.02 -17.33 -29.12
N ALA A 84 9.35 -17.83 -28.07
CA ALA A 84 7.91 -18.08 -28.06
C ALA A 84 7.08 -16.77 -28.15
N ASP A 85 7.50 -15.69 -27.49
CA ASP A 85 6.81 -14.39 -27.55
C ASP A 85 6.92 -13.70 -28.93
N LYS A 86 7.81 -14.18 -29.81
CA LYS A 86 8.08 -13.60 -31.13
C LYS A 86 7.51 -14.41 -32.30
N SER A 87 6.93 -15.58 -32.05
CA SER A 87 6.21 -16.41 -33.03
C SER A 87 4.71 -16.17 -32.96
#